data_AF-A0A3C1S996-F1
#
_entry.id   AF-A0A3C1S996-F1
#
_cell.length_a   1.000
_cell.length_b   1.000
_cell.length_c   1.000
_cell.angle_alpha   90.00
_cell.angle_beta   90.00
_cell.angle_gamma   90.00
#
_symmetry.space_group_name_H-M   'P 1'
#
loop_
_entity.id
_entity.type
_entity.pdbx_description
1 polymer ?
#
loop_
_entity_poly.entity_id
_entity_poly.type
_entity_poly.pdbx_seq_one_letter_code
_entity_poly.pdbx_strand_id
1 'polypeptide(L)'
;MDTLLIVPDGELWAVPFSAFYDGKEFLIEKYALAVLPAMGLTEFDKSDNDKESVLMAGLSIEQDGFSPLPNVEKELSDINSV
;
A
#
# COMPACT_ATOMS: atom_id res chain seq x y z
N MET A 1 9.39 -4.82 -17.95
CA MET A 1 8.20 -5.20 -17.16
C MET A 1 7.24 -4.05 -17.27
N ASP A 2 6.01 -4.33 -17.67
CA ASP A 2 4.97 -3.32 -17.79
C ASP A 2 4.19 -3.21 -16.47
N THR A 3 3.70 -2.01 -16.17
CA THR A 3 2.86 -1.77 -14.98
C THR A 3 1.40 -1.61 -15.42
N LEU A 4 0.51 -2.42 -14.84
CA LEU A 4 -0.93 -2.28 -15.04
C LEU A 4 -1.49 -1.36 -13.94
N LEU A 5 -2.03 -0.23 -14.36
CA LEU A 5 -2.72 0.73 -13.49
C LEU A 5 -4.21 0.40 -13.44
N ILE A 6 -4.74 0.21 -12.23
CA ILE A 6 -6.14 -0.18 -12.00
C ILE A 6 -6.81 0.92 -11.20
N VAL A 7 -7.93 1.44 -11.70
CA VAL A 7 -8.74 2.44 -11.01
C VAL A 7 -10.10 1.80 -10.73
N PRO A 8 -10.27 1.13 -9.58
CA PRO A 8 -11.51 0.43 -9.25
C PRO A 8 -12.60 1.43 -8.88
N ASP A 9 -13.83 1.11 -9.27
CA ASP A 9 -15.02 1.85 -8.87
C ASP A 9 -15.89 0.99 -7.93
N GLY A 10 -16.52 1.63 -6.94
CA GLY A 10 -17.41 1.00 -5.98
C GLY A 10 -16.84 -0.27 -5.34
N GLU A 11 -17.57 -1.38 -5.47
CA GLU A 11 -17.22 -2.67 -4.85
C GLU A 11 -15.93 -3.30 -5.40
N LEU A 12 -15.42 -2.83 -6.53
CA LEU A 12 -14.17 -3.33 -7.11
C LEU A 12 -12.95 -3.03 -6.24
N TRP A 13 -13.07 -2.15 -5.24
CA TRP A 13 -12.03 -1.94 -4.21
C TRP A 13 -11.70 -3.20 -3.41
N ALA A 14 -12.66 -4.11 -3.26
CA ALA A 14 -12.47 -5.37 -2.54
C ALA A 14 -11.85 -6.47 -3.44
N VAL A 15 -11.66 -6.21 -4.73
CA VAL A 15 -11.24 -7.23 -5.70
C VAL A 15 -9.72 -7.44 -5.64
N PRO A 16 -9.24 -8.67 -5.40
CA PRO A 16 -7.82 -8.97 -5.38
C PRO A 16 -7.30 -9.18 -6.82
N PHE A 17 -7.10 -8.08 -7.58
CA PHE A 17 -6.65 -8.14 -8.97
C PHE A 17 -5.34 -8.91 -9.16
N SER A 18 -4.45 -8.92 -8.16
CA SER A 18 -3.21 -9.70 -8.17
C SER A 18 -3.44 -11.20 -8.27
N ALA A 19 -4.60 -11.69 -7.79
CA ALA A 19 -4.96 -13.10 -7.78
C ALA A 19 -5.74 -13.53 -9.04
N PHE A 20 -5.90 -12.66 -10.03
CA PHE A 20 -6.58 -13.02 -11.28
C PHE A 20 -5.74 -14.00 -12.08
N TYR A 21 -6.28 -15.18 -12.34
CA TYR A 21 -5.61 -16.26 -13.06
C TYR A 21 -6.14 -16.34 -14.49
N ASP A 22 -5.23 -16.33 -15.47
CA ASP A 22 -5.61 -16.38 -16.90
C ASP A 22 -5.68 -17.82 -17.46
N GLY A 23 -5.53 -18.83 -16.61
CA GLY A 23 -5.44 -20.24 -17.00
C GLY A 23 -4.01 -20.76 -17.09
N LYS A 24 -3.00 -19.89 -16.97
CA LYS A 24 -1.57 -20.27 -16.94
C LYS A 24 -0.84 -19.69 -15.75
N GLU A 25 -0.95 -18.37 -15.56
CA GLU A 25 -0.27 -17.61 -14.51
C GLU A 25 -1.21 -16.57 -13.89
N PHE A 26 -0.88 -16.13 -12.69
CA PHE A 26 -1.55 -15.05 -12.00
C PHE A 26 -1.10 -13.70 -12.55
N LEU A 27 -1.98 -12.69 -12.48
CA LEU A 27 -1.72 -11.37 -13.04
C LEU A 27 -0.46 -10.71 -12.43
N ILE A 28 -0.19 -10.97 -11.15
CA ILE A 28 1.02 -10.49 -10.44
C ILE A 28 2.33 -11.13 -10.95
N GLU A 29 2.26 -12.31 -11.56
CA GLU A 29 3.42 -12.98 -12.15
C GLU A 29 3.82 -12.34 -13.49
N LYS A 30 2.85 -11.72 -14.16
CA LYS A 30 3.01 -11.15 -15.51
C LYS A 30 3.28 -9.64 -15.52
N TYR A 31 2.70 -8.89 -14.57
CA TYR A 31 2.77 -7.43 -14.53
C TYR A 31 3.09 -6.91 -13.13
N ALA A 32 3.77 -5.77 -13.07
CA ALA A 32 3.73 -4.95 -11.86
C ALA A 32 2.32 -4.34 -11.74
N LEU A 33 1.71 -4.39 -10.56
CA LEU A 33 0.35 -3.90 -10.36
C LEU A 33 0.34 -2.68 -9.45
N ALA A 34 -0.43 -1.66 -9.83
CA ALA A 34 -0.74 -0.53 -8.96
C ALA A 34 -2.24 -0.22 -9.00
N VAL A 35 -2.84 -0.10 -7.82
CA VAL A 35 -4.24 0.28 -7.65
C VAL A 35 -4.27 1.75 -7.25
N LEU A 36 -5.02 2.55 -8.00
CA LEU A 36 -5.07 3.99 -7.87
C LEU A 36 -6.44 4.43 -7.34
N PRO A 37 -6.47 5.45 -6.47
CA PRO A 37 -7.74 6.01 -6.00
C PRO A 37 -8.55 6.69 -7.11
N ALA A 38 -7.89 7.35 -8.06
CA ALA A 38 -8.50 7.94 -9.26
C ALA A 38 -7.43 8.27 -10.32
N MET A 39 -7.82 8.34 -11.60
CA MET A 39 -6.90 8.60 -12.73
C MET A 39 -6.15 9.95 -12.67
N GLY A 40 -6.63 10.91 -11.87
CA GLY A 40 -6.03 12.26 -11.77
C GLY A 40 -5.47 12.63 -10.40
N LEU A 41 -5.47 11.70 -9.43
CA LEU A 41 -5.01 11.97 -8.06
C LEU A 41 -3.60 11.45 -7.77
N THR A 42 -3.01 10.72 -8.70
CA THR A 42 -1.67 10.14 -8.56
C THR A 42 -0.78 10.67 -9.67
N GLU A 43 0.22 11.47 -9.31
CA GLU A 43 1.29 11.85 -10.21
C GLU A 43 2.34 10.74 -10.24
N PHE A 44 2.65 10.24 -11.45
CA PHE A 44 3.67 9.22 -11.67
C PHE A 44 4.96 9.88 -12.13
N ASP A 45 5.51 10.80 -11.33
CA ASP A 45 6.84 11.29 -11.62
C ASP A 45 7.89 10.29 -11.10
N LYS A 46 8.89 9.98 -11.92
CA LYS A 46 10.05 9.16 -11.55
C LYS A 46 11.12 10.05 -10.94
N SER A 47 10.75 10.84 -9.93
CA SER A 47 11.77 11.59 -9.19
C SER A 47 12.60 10.59 -8.37
N ASP A 48 13.93 10.72 -8.42
CA ASP A 48 14.83 9.95 -7.57
C ASP A 48 14.48 10.24 -6.11
N ASN A 49 13.91 9.26 -5.42
CA ASN A 49 13.57 9.28 -4.00
C ASN A 49 14.84 9.22 -3.12
N ASP A 50 15.82 10.06 -3.41
CA ASP A 50 17.03 10.18 -2.61
C ASP A 50 16.70 10.94 -1.33
N LYS A 51 16.39 10.15 -0.29
CA LYS A 51 16.19 10.48 1.13
C LYS A 51 14.83 11.11 1.47
N GLU A 52 13.80 10.27 1.44
CA GLU A 52 12.53 10.60 2.09
C GLU A 52 12.58 10.28 3.59
N SER A 53 12.24 11.26 4.43
CA SER A 53 11.93 11.03 5.84
C SER A 53 10.54 10.40 5.92
N VAL A 54 10.47 9.16 6.41
CA VAL A 54 9.21 8.44 6.55
C VAL A 54 8.55 8.85 7.87
N LEU A 55 7.31 9.34 7.80
CA LEU A 55 6.48 9.50 8.99
C LEU A 55 5.97 8.14 9.43
N MET A 56 6.41 7.69 10.60
CA MET A 56 5.87 6.49 11.24
C MET A 56 5.02 6.89 12.45
N ALA A 57 3.79 6.39 12.51
CA ALA A 57 2.83 6.71 13.56
C ALA A 57 1.96 5.50 13.88
N GLY A 58 1.43 5.46 15.10
CA GLY A 58 0.49 4.43 15.54
C GLY A 58 -0.13 4.80 16.88
N LEU A 59 -1.16 4.05 17.29
CA LEU A 59 -1.92 4.31 18.50
C LEU A 59 -1.36 3.49 19.68
N SER A 60 -0.33 3.99 20.36
CA SER A 60 0.25 3.33 21.55
C SER A 60 -0.48 3.66 22.86
N ILE A 61 -1.21 4.77 22.88
CA ILE A 61 -2.01 5.23 24.02
C ILE A 61 -3.49 5.30 23.63
N GLU A 62 -4.38 5.14 24.61
CA GLU A 62 -5.82 5.33 24.40
C GLU A 62 -6.11 6.76 23.93
N GLN A 63 -6.91 6.91 22.88
CA GLN A 63 -7.36 8.20 22.35
C GLN A 63 -8.78 8.05 21.81
N ASP A 64 -9.69 8.96 22.18
CA ASP A 64 -11.06 9.08 21.65
C ASP A 64 -11.87 7.77 21.59
N GLY A 65 -11.76 6.93 22.63
CA GLY A 65 -12.49 5.66 22.74
C GLY A 65 -11.87 4.50 21.96
N PHE A 66 -10.69 4.70 21.36
CA PHE A 66 -9.89 3.64 20.76
C PHE A 66 -8.89 3.09 21.78
N SER A 67 -8.99 1.80 22.09
CA SER A 67 -8.03 1.12 22.95
C SER A 67 -6.61 1.13 22.35
N PRO A 68 -5.57 1.19 23.18
CA PRO A 68 -4.19 1.20 22.71
C PRO A 68 -3.85 -0.11 21.97
N LEU A 69 -3.09 0.00 20.88
CA LEU A 69 -2.56 -1.14 20.14
C LEU A 69 -1.25 -1.61 20.79
N PRO A 70 -1.16 -2.86 21.26
CA PRO A 70 -0.14 -3.28 22.23
C PRO A 70 1.30 -3.32 21.67
N ASN A 71 1.46 -3.47 20.35
CA ASN A 71 2.78 -3.70 19.74
C ASN A 71 3.34 -2.47 19.03
N VAL A 72 2.59 -1.36 18.96
CA VAL A 72 2.98 -0.19 18.15
C VAL A 72 4.36 0.34 18.55
N GLU A 73 4.64 0.53 19.84
CA GLU A 73 5.94 1.07 20.26
C GLU A 73 7.11 0.16 19.87
N LYS A 74 6.90 -1.16 19.97
CA LYS A 74 7.89 -2.16 19.60
C LYS A 74 8.11 -2.18 18.10
N GLU A 75 7.05 -2.25 17.31
CA GLU A 75 7.08 -2.28 15.84
C GLU A 75 7.79 -1.03 15.29
N LEU A 76 7.45 0.16 15.82
CA LEU A 76 8.09 1.41 15.40
C LEU A 76 9.57 1.48 15.80
N SER A 77 9.95 0.89 16.93
CA SER A 77 11.36 0.82 17.35
C SER A 77 12.15 -0.17 16.47
N ASP A 78 11.53 -1.30 16.11
CA ASP A 78 12.13 -2.31 15.24
C ASP A 78 12.36 -1.75 13.83
N ILE A 79 11.41 -0.99 13.26
CA ILE A 79 11.53 -0.38 11.92
C ILE A 79 12.60 0.73 11.89
N ASN A 80 12.67 1.59 12.91
CA ASN A 80 13.67 2.66 12.97
C ASN A 80 15.12 2.16 13.15
N SER A 81 15.28 0.89 13.52
CA SER A 81 16.60 0.27 13.71
C SER A 81 17.15 -0.38 12.44
N VAL A 82 16.37 -0.39 11.35
CA VAL A 82 16.74 -0.90 10.01
C VAL A 82 17.28 0.24 9.16
#